data_AF-A0A0P7ZTS3-F1
#
_entry.id   AF-A0A0P7ZTS3-F1
#
_cell.length_a   1.000
_cell.length_b   1.000
_cell.length_c   1.000
_cell.angle_alpha   90.00
_cell.angle_beta   90.00
_cell.angle_gamma   90.00
#
_symmetry.space_group_name_H-M   'P 1'
#
loop_
_entity.id
_entity.type
_entity.pdbx_description
1 polymer ?
#
loop_
_entity_poly.entity_id
_entity_poly.type
_entity_poly.pdbx_seq_one_letter_code
_entity_poly.pdbx_strand_id
1 'polypeptide(L)'
;MEISLGSDASPPRSPETIQPTASRANTALMTTVPMHSTLELNAMATQAAKISVIRRDGSSTPLDVTKIRRVVNWACEGLEASPIALEAGLTARLRTGVTTRDIQNNLIGCALEMCSPGEPDWRYVAGRLHIWSLWKDTLVSRGYQYGDYARTVFAKVQSQSYDSRILTYTLDELQAASEWINPDWDMDYDYAGAVLLTKRYLLPDELPQEALLTCALLLAHREAPDERLKWAKRFYEAIATRKVSLATPILANLRVPGGSLSSCFIAAMDDNLESIFETITDTARISKNGGGVGVNVSRIRATGSWVMGKPNASGGVIPWIKLLNDTAIAVNQGK
;
A
#
# COMPACT_ATOMS: atom_id res chain seq x y z
N MET A 1 -26.11 12.04 24.12
CA MET A 1 -24.89 11.77 24.90
C MET A 1 -23.78 12.57 24.23
N GLU A 2 -23.24 13.56 24.94
CA GLU A 2 -22.40 14.64 24.40
C GLU A 2 -21.21 14.10 23.58
N ILE A 3 -21.05 14.60 22.36
CA ILE A 3 -19.97 14.22 21.45
C ILE A 3 -18.79 15.17 21.75
N SER A 4 -17.82 14.67 22.51
CA SER A 4 -16.56 15.35 22.78
C SER A 4 -15.69 15.35 21.51
N LEU A 5 -15.62 16.50 20.84
CA LEU A 5 -14.65 16.77 19.78
C LEU A 5 -13.28 17.05 20.41
N GLY A 6 -12.40 16.04 20.45
CA GLY A 6 -11.02 16.25 20.89
C GLY A 6 -10.17 14.99 20.91
N SER A 7 -9.41 14.76 19.83
CA SER A 7 -8.10 14.12 19.91
C SER A 7 -7.28 14.42 18.65
N ASP A 8 -6.28 15.28 18.80
CA ASP A 8 -5.21 15.52 17.83
C ASP A 8 -4.46 14.19 17.61
N ALA A 9 -4.53 13.63 16.41
CA ALA A 9 -3.81 12.41 16.06
C ALA A 9 -2.29 12.66 16.11
N SER A 10 -1.71 12.32 17.25
CA SER A 10 -0.28 12.21 17.52
C SER A 10 0.24 10.90 16.91
N PRO A 11 1.51 10.83 16.46
CA PRO A 11 2.11 9.53 16.11
C PRO A 11 1.96 8.54 17.27
N PRO A 12 1.82 7.24 16.99
CA PRO A 12 1.79 6.20 18.03
C PRO A 12 3.06 6.30 18.90
N ARG A 13 2.92 5.96 20.19
CA ARG A 13 4.05 6.02 21.13
C ARG A 13 5.09 4.97 20.78
N SER A 14 6.36 5.33 20.82
CA SER A 14 7.50 4.43 20.59
C SER A 14 7.56 3.29 21.62
N PRO A 15 7.96 2.07 21.23
CA PRO A 15 8.19 0.97 22.16
C PRO A 15 9.49 1.15 22.96
N GLU A 16 9.48 0.79 24.24
CA GLU A 16 10.67 0.74 25.10
C GLU A 16 11.73 -0.20 24.50
N THR A 17 12.88 0.36 24.14
CA THR A 17 13.98 -0.39 23.54
C THR A 17 14.84 -1.05 24.61
N ILE A 18 14.99 -2.38 24.51
CA ILE A 18 15.91 -3.19 25.31
C ILE A 18 17.36 -2.82 24.92
N GLN A 19 18.17 -2.39 25.89
CA GLN A 19 19.57 -2.01 25.72
C GLN A 19 20.49 -3.21 25.42
N PRO A 20 21.47 -3.07 24.51
CA PRO A 20 22.70 -3.84 24.55
C PRO A 20 23.84 -3.02 25.17
N THR A 21 24.69 -3.75 25.89
CA THR A 21 25.81 -3.33 26.74
C THR A 21 26.98 -2.63 26.04
N ALA A 22 27.66 -1.80 26.82
CA ALA A 22 28.76 -0.89 26.48
C ALA A 22 30.01 -1.51 25.85
N SER A 23 30.68 -0.74 24.98
CA SER A 23 32.15 -0.78 24.84
C SER A 23 32.72 0.43 24.08
N ARG A 24 33.67 1.08 24.77
CA ARG A 24 34.82 1.89 24.32
C ARG A 24 34.61 3.36 23.92
N ALA A 25 35.14 4.19 24.83
CA ALA A 25 35.46 5.59 24.69
C ALA A 25 36.44 5.86 23.55
N ASN A 26 36.24 6.99 22.86
CA ASN A 26 37.31 7.68 22.16
C ASN A 26 37.19 9.18 22.41
N THR A 27 38.26 9.74 22.95
CA THR A 27 38.40 11.13 23.40
C THR A 27 38.76 11.99 22.19
N ALA A 28 37.96 13.01 21.86
CA ALA A 28 38.36 14.04 20.91
C ALA A 28 37.80 15.42 21.29
N LEU A 29 38.71 16.27 21.77
CA LEU A 29 38.82 17.73 21.67
C LEU A 29 37.54 18.58 21.59
N MET A 30 37.30 19.31 22.69
CA MET A 30 36.44 20.49 22.72
C MET A 30 36.97 21.58 21.77
N THR A 31 36.18 21.93 20.76
CA THR A 31 36.26 23.22 20.07
C THR A 31 35.00 24.02 20.38
N THR A 32 35.22 25.21 20.93
CA THR A 32 34.19 26.19 21.30
C THR A 32 33.45 26.68 20.05
N VAL A 33 32.14 26.42 19.97
CA VAL A 33 31.24 27.00 18.96
C VAL A 33 30.81 28.40 19.44
N PRO A 34 30.88 29.45 18.60
CA PRO A 34 30.51 30.80 19.03
C PRO A 34 28.99 30.94 19.17
N MET A 35 28.56 31.75 20.15
CA MET A 35 27.16 32.09 20.46
C MET A 35 26.49 32.91 19.34
N HIS A 36 26.09 32.26 18.25
CA HIS A 36 25.29 32.89 17.18
C HIS A 36 23.93 32.24 16.91
N SER A 37 23.50 31.25 17.71
CA SER A 37 22.30 30.46 17.40
C SER A 37 20.97 31.06 17.90
N THR A 38 20.95 31.95 18.90
CA THR A 38 19.69 32.37 19.55
C THR A 38 18.90 33.47 18.81
N LEU A 39 19.55 34.27 17.96
CA LEU A 39 18.89 35.39 17.26
C LEU A 39 18.18 34.94 15.98
N GLU A 40 18.73 33.99 15.23
CA GLU A 40 18.09 33.42 14.03
C GLU A 40 16.87 32.56 14.39
N LEU A 41 16.94 31.84 15.51
CA LEU A 41 15.83 31.04 16.07
C LEU A 41 14.58 31.90 16.39
N ASN A 42 14.78 33.11 16.92
CA ASN A 42 13.68 34.03 17.22
C ASN A 42 13.07 34.67 15.95
N ALA A 43 13.88 34.95 14.92
CA ALA A 43 13.37 35.49 13.66
C ALA A 43 12.46 34.48 12.93
N MET A 44 12.80 33.19 12.95
CA MET A 44 12.04 32.11 12.33
C MET A 44 10.66 31.89 12.98
N ALA A 45 10.59 31.93 14.32
CA ALA A 45 9.32 31.82 15.05
C ALA A 45 8.37 32.99 14.74
N THR A 46 8.94 34.18 14.51
CA THR A 46 8.17 35.41 14.25
C THR A 46 7.60 35.48 12.83
N GLN A 47 8.23 34.80 11.85
CA GLN A 47 7.77 34.75 10.46
C GLN A 47 6.78 33.60 10.20
N ALA A 48 6.94 32.45 10.89
CA ALA A 48 5.98 31.34 10.88
C ALA A 48 4.60 31.75 11.46
N ALA A 49 4.57 32.66 12.44
CA ALA A 49 3.34 33.19 13.04
C ALA A 49 2.42 33.97 12.07
N LYS A 50 2.91 34.33 10.86
CA LYS A 50 2.11 35.03 9.83
C LYS A 50 1.56 34.13 8.73
N ILE A 51 1.93 32.85 8.72
CA ILE A 51 1.48 31.91 7.68
C ILE A 51 0.21 31.21 8.16
N SER A 52 -0.90 31.41 7.44
CA SER A 52 -2.12 30.62 7.62
C SER A 52 -2.09 29.37 6.73
N VAL A 53 -2.60 28.28 7.28
CA VAL A 53 -2.69 26.95 6.65
C VAL A 53 -4.15 26.51 6.57
N ILE A 54 -4.54 25.96 5.43
CA ILE A 54 -5.88 25.41 5.22
C ILE A 54 -5.86 23.91 5.54
N ARG A 55 -6.66 23.48 6.52
CA ARG A 55 -6.80 22.09 6.95
C ARG A 55 -7.59 21.26 5.93
N ARG A 56 -7.58 19.93 6.09
CA ARG A 56 -8.29 18.99 5.21
C ARG A 56 -9.81 19.15 5.23
N ASP A 57 -10.34 19.69 6.33
CA ASP A 57 -11.76 20.03 6.50
C ASP A 57 -12.12 21.42 5.94
N GLY A 58 -11.16 22.14 5.34
CA GLY A 58 -11.33 23.48 4.80
C GLY A 58 -11.16 24.63 5.81
N SER A 59 -10.98 24.33 7.10
CA SER A 59 -10.78 25.36 8.12
C SER A 59 -9.37 25.99 8.06
N SER A 60 -9.26 27.26 8.43
CA SER A 60 -7.98 27.99 8.47
C SER A 60 -7.39 27.99 9.89
N THR A 61 -6.10 27.72 10.01
CA THR A 61 -5.35 27.73 11.27
C THR A 61 -3.98 28.38 11.08
N PRO A 62 -3.39 29.02 12.10
CA PRO A 62 -1.98 29.39 12.05
C PRO A 62 -1.09 28.17 11.84
N LEU A 63 0.01 28.33 11.11
CA LEU A 63 1.04 27.30 10.94
C LEU A 63 1.63 26.92 12.29
N ASP A 64 1.60 25.63 12.61
CA ASP A 64 2.26 25.07 13.79
C ASP A 64 3.49 24.24 13.36
N VAL A 65 4.67 24.85 13.48
CA VAL A 65 5.95 24.22 13.13
C VAL A 65 6.27 23.05 14.07
N THR A 66 5.77 23.06 15.31
CA THR A 66 6.04 21.97 16.26
C THR A 66 5.38 20.66 15.83
N LYS A 67 4.17 20.74 15.24
CA LYS A 67 3.49 19.57 14.64
C LYS A 67 4.27 19.02 13.46
N ILE A 68 4.81 19.89 12.60
CA ILE A 68 5.63 19.49 11.45
C ILE A 68 6.90 18.79 11.93
N ARG A 69 7.63 19.37 12.89
CA ARG A 69 8.84 18.77 13.47
C ARG A 69 8.59 17.39 14.04
N ARG A 70 7.47 17.19 14.73
CA ARG A 70 7.11 15.87 15.28
C ARG A 70 6.96 14.82 14.18
N VAL A 71 6.30 15.16 13.07
CA VAL A 71 6.13 14.24 11.93
C VAL A 71 7.44 13.99 11.21
N VAL A 72 8.26 15.03 11.02
CA VAL A 72 9.59 14.92 10.40
C VAL A 72 10.52 14.02 11.23
N ASN A 73 10.59 14.22 12.54
CA ASN A 73 11.38 13.38 13.43
C ASN A 73 10.91 11.92 13.41
N TRP A 74 9.59 11.69 13.48
CA TRP A 74 9.01 10.36 13.36
C TRP A 74 9.36 9.70 12.01
N ALA A 75 9.24 10.43 10.90
CA ALA A 75 9.52 9.89 9.57
C ALA A 75 11.00 9.49 9.41
N CYS A 76 11.93 10.19 10.05
CA CYS A 76 13.37 9.91 10.03
C CYS A 76 13.83 8.89 11.10
N GLU A 77 12.95 8.43 11.99
CA GLU A 77 13.34 7.60 13.13
C GLU A 77 13.99 6.28 12.69
N GLY A 78 15.19 5.99 13.22
CA GLY A 78 15.94 4.78 12.91
C GLY A 78 16.51 4.70 11.48
N LEU A 79 16.55 5.82 10.75
CA LEU A 79 17.10 5.94 9.39
C LEU A 79 18.29 6.90 9.35
N GLU A 80 19.19 6.71 8.39
CA GLU A 80 20.29 7.64 8.09
C GLU A 80 19.80 8.85 7.26
N ALA A 81 18.77 9.54 7.76
CA ALA A 81 18.19 10.73 7.13
C ALA A 81 18.01 11.86 8.15
N SER A 82 18.52 13.06 7.83
CA SER A 82 18.54 14.20 8.76
C SER A 82 17.17 14.90 8.85
N PRO A 83 16.50 14.91 10.02
CA PRO A 83 15.24 15.63 10.20
C PRO A 83 15.39 17.14 9.93
N ILE A 84 16.55 17.71 10.27
CA ILE A 84 16.86 19.13 10.09
C ILE A 84 16.95 19.47 8.60
N ALA A 85 17.57 18.61 7.79
CA ALA A 85 17.66 18.81 6.35
C ALA A 85 16.27 18.83 5.70
N LEU A 86 15.39 17.92 6.11
CA LEU A 86 14.01 17.86 5.63
C LEU A 86 13.19 19.09 6.02
N GLU A 87 13.31 19.55 7.28
CA GLU A 87 12.64 20.78 7.75
C GLU A 87 13.12 22.02 6.99
N ALA A 88 14.43 22.13 6.74
CA ALA A 88 15.00 23.24 5.97
C ALA A 88 14.46 23.25 4.52
N GLY A 89 14.40 22.09 3.87
CA GLY A 89 13.84 21.94 2.53
C GLY A 89 12.36 22.35 2.44
N LEU A 90 11.55 21.99 3.45
CA LEU A 90 10.15 22.39 3.53
C LEU A 90 9.99 23.91 3.71
N THR A 91 10.79 24.51 4.60
CA THR A 91 10.65 25.92 4.98
C THR A 91 10.73 26.85 3.76
N ALA A 92 11.59 26.53 2.80
CA ALA A 92 11.72 27.27 1.54
C ALA A 92 10.45 27.23 0.65
N ARG A 93 9.51 26.31 0.91
CA ARG A 93 8.29 26.07 0.11
C ARG A 93 6.99 26.54 0.80
N LEU A 94 7.08 27.03 2.04
CA LEU A 94 5.90 27.47 2.81
C LEU A 94 5.45 28.88 2.38
N ARG A 95 4.14 29.02 2.16
CA ARG A 95 3.48 30.28 1.79
C ARG A 95 2.09 30.37 2.42
N THR A 96 1.60 31.58 2.66
CA THR A 96 0.25 31.80 3.21
C THR A 96 -0.81 31.20 2.29
N GLY A 97 -1.79 30.50 2.88
CA GLY A 97 -2.84 29.80 2.14
C GLY A 97 -2.44 28.40 1.64
N VAL A 98 -1.25 27.91 1.99
CA VAL A 98 -0.86 26.51 1.71
C VAL A 98 -1.81 25.54 2.41
N THR A 99 -2.18 24.45 1.74
CA THR A 99 -3.02 23.42 2.39
C THR A 99 -2.15 22.45 3.19
N THR A 100 -2.74 21.82 4.21
CA THR A 100 -2.09 20.72 4.95
C THR A 100 -1.70 19.55 4.04
N ARG A 101 -2.40 19.33 2.93
CA ARG A 101 -2.02 18.35 1.90
C ARG A 101 -0.79 18.81 1.12
N ASP A 102 -0.72 20.07 0.75
CA ASP A 102 0.46 20.62 0.06
C ASP A 102 1.71 20.57 0.94
N ILE A 103 1.59 20.86 2.24
CA ILE A 103 2.70 20.70 3.20
C ILE A 103 3.20 19.25 3.19
N GLN A 104 2.29 18.27 3.25
CA GLN A 104 2.65 16.86 3.22
C GLN A 104 3.30 16.45 1.89
N ASN A 105 2.73 16.88 0.77
CA ASN A 105 3.29 16.60 -0.56
C ASN A 105 4.66 17.24 -0.75
N ASN A 106 4.88 18.45 -0.21
CA ASN A 106 6.17 19.12 -0.22
C ASN A 106 7.21 18.35 0.60
N LEU A 107 6.85 17.84 1.78
CA LEU A 107 7.73 16.99 2.59
C LEU A 107 8.14 15.73 1.83
N ILE A 108 7.19 15.05 1.19
CA ILE A 108 7.46 13.87 0.35
C ILE A 108 8.41 14.25 -0.80
N GLY A 109 8.13 15.35 -1.51
CA GLY A 109 8.98 15.84 -2.60
C GLY A 109 10.41 16.15 -2.15
N CYS A 110 10.58 16.87 -1.03
CA CYS A 110 11.89 17.15 -0.46
C CYS A 110 12.67 15.87 -0.12
N ALA A 111 12.02 14.88 0.51
CA ALA A 111 12.66 13.61 0.80
C ALA A 111 13.09 12.89 -0.49
N LEU A 112 12.25 12.86 -1.53
CA LEU A 112 12.61 12.23 -2.81
C LEU A 112 13.75 12.93 -3.55
N GLU A 113 13.82 14.26 -3.48
CA GLU A 113 14.92 15.03 -4.07
C GLU A 113 16.26 14.78 -3.37
N MET A 114 16.25 14.45 -2.08
CA MET A 114 17.45 14.09 -1.31
C MET A 114 17.86 12.62 -1.51
N CYS A 115 16.97 11.78 -2.05
CA CYS A 115 17.24 10.38 -2.28
C CYS A 115 18.29 10.19 -3.39
N SER A 116 19.37 9.50 -3.04
CA SER A 116 20.44 9.14 -3.98
C SER A 116 20.96 7.73 -3.69
N PRO A 117 21.78 7.12 -4.57
CA PRO A 117 22.42 5.85 -4.25
C PRO A 117 23.29 5.89 -2.98
N GLY A 118 23.82 7.07 -2.61
CA GLY A 118 24.61 7.26 -1.38
C GLY A 118 23.77 7.53 -0.13
N GLU A 119 22.54 8.01 -0.28
CA GLU A 119 21.59 8.28 0.80
C GLU A 119 20.22 7.65 0.48
N PRO A 120 20.11 6.31 0.47
CA PRO A 120 18.91 5.63 0.02
C PRO A 120 17.76 5.74 1.00
N ASP A 121 18.01 5.98 2.29
CA ASP A 121 17.01 5.96 3.36
C ASP A 121 15.92 7.03 3.21
N TRP A 122 16.21 8.09 2.47
CA TRP A 122 15.23 9.10 2.07
C TRP A 122 13.99 8.52 1.36
N ARG A 123 14.13 7.38 0.66
CA ARG A 123 12.97 6.69 0.05
C ARG A 123 12.00 6.13 1.09
N TYR A 124 12.49 5.71 2.26
CA TYR A 124 11.65 5.25 3.37
C TYR A 124 11.02 6.42 4.12
N VAL A 125 11.75 7.53 4.29
CA VAL A 125 11.18 8.77 4.82
C VAL A 125 9.99 9.23 3.96
N ALA A 126 10.17 9.27 2.64
CA ALA A 126 9.08 9.59 1.70
C ALA A 126 7.91 8.58 1.79
N GLY A 127 8.19 7.29 1.94
CA GLY A 127 7.17 6.25 2.15
C GLY A 127 6.36 6.45 3.44
N ARG A 128 7.04 6.67 4.57
CA ARG A 128 6.41 6.95 5.87
C ARG A 128 5.53 8.20 5.82
N LEU A 129 6.00 9.26 5.19
CA LEU A 129 5.21 10.48 4.97
C LEU A 129 3.99 10.23 4.08
N HIS A 130 4.10 9.38 3.07
CA HIS A 130 2.96 8.99 2.22
C HIS A 130 1.89 8.23 3.02
N ILE A 131 2.30 7.25 3.82
CA ILE A 131 1.42 6.50 4.73
C ILE A 131 0.78 7.40 5.78
N TRP A 132 1.54 8.33 6.37
CA TRP A 132 1.00 9.33 7.29
C TRP A 132 -0.14 10.13 6.66
N SER A 133 0.02 10.51 5.39
CA SER A 133 -1.03 11.21 4.65
C SER A 133 -2.30 10.37 4.53
N LEU A 134 -2.15 9.07 4.18
CA LEU A 134 -3.26 8.11 4.14
C LEU A 134 -3.96 8.01 5.49
N TRP A 135 -3.22 7.80 6.58
CA TRP A 135 -3.77 7.70 7.92
C TRP A 135 -4.60 8.92 8.31
N LYS A 136 -4.17 10.12 7.89
CA LYS A 136 -4.90 11.36 8.12
C LYS A 136 -6.15 11.48 7.24
N ASP A 137 -6.11 10.99 6.00
CA ASP A 137 -7.28 11.03 5.10
C ASP A 137 -8.35 10.07 5.61
N THR A 138 -7.95 8.86 5.99
CA THR A 138 -8.84 7.88 6.61
C THR A 138 -9.45 8.41 7.90
N LEU A 139 -8.64 9.03 8.79
CA LEU A 139 -9.16 9.64 10.02
C LEU A 139 -10.25 10.69 9.75
N VAL A 140 -10.03 11.57 8.76
CA VAL A 140 -11.01 12.60 8.40
C VAL A 140 -12.27 11.98 7.80
N SER A 141 -12.12 10.94 6.98
CA SER A 141 -13.23 10.27 6.29
C SER A 141 -14.11 9.46 7.24
N ARG A 142 -13.52 8.61 8.09
CA ARG A 142 -14.26 7.66 8.95
C ARG A 142 -14.37 8.06 10.43
N GLY A 143 -13.58 9.05 10.86
CA GLY A 143 -13.55 9.55 12.25
C GLY A 143 -12.62 8.79 13.20
N TYR A 144 -11.89 7.76 12.74
CA TYR A 144 -10.93 6.99 13.52
C TYR A 144 -9.81 6.42 12.64
N GLN A 145 -8.66 6.09 13.22
CA GLN A 145 -7.56 5.36 12.58
C GLN A 145 -7.62 3.88 13.00
N TYR A 146 -6.51 3.23 13.29
CA TYR A 146 -6.50 1.90 13.92
C TYR A 146 -7.21 1.88 15.28
N GLY A 147 -7.61 0.69 15.74
CA GLY A 147 -8.21 0.46 17.06
C GLY A 147 -9.68 0.05 17.06
N ASP A 148 -10.37 0.11 15.92
CA ASP A 148 -11.76 -0.35 15.78
C ASP A 148 -11.94 -1.18 14.49
N TYR A 149 -11.16 -2.26 14.39
CA TYR A 149 -11.13 -3.11 13.19
C TYR A 149 -12.48 -3.77 12.89
N ALA A 150 -13.19 -4.24 13.93
CA ALA A 150 -14.50 -4.87 13.76
C ALA A 150 -15.50 -3.91 13.09
N ARG A 151 -15.54 -2.64 13.51
CA ARG A 151 -16.37 -1.61 12.85
C ARG A 151 -15.98 -1.41 11.39
N THR A 152 -14.69 -1.38 11.07
CA THR A 152 -14.22 -1.33 9.68
C THR A 152 -14.78 -2.51 8.88
N VAL A 153 -14.66 -3.74 9.39
CA VAL A 153 -15.16 -4.96 8.72
C VAL A 153 -16.67 -4.87 8.47
N PHE A 154 -17.47 -4.56 9.50
CA PHE A 154 -18.92 -4.49 9.34
C PHE A 154 -19.34 -3.39 8.36
N ALA A 155 -18.73 -2.21 8.43
CA ALA A 155 -19.02 -1.13 7.50
C ALA A 155 -18.68 -1.53 6.04
N LYS A 156 -17.55 -2.21 5.83
CA LYS A 156 -17.11 -2.67 4.50
C LYS A 156 -17.99 -3.78 3.94
N VAL A 157 -18.47 -4.70 4.78
CA VAL A 157 -19.43 -5.73 4.34
C VAL A 157 -20.79 -5.10 4.02
N GLN A 158 -21.26 -4.16 4.85
CA GLN A 158 -22.51 -3.43 4.62
C GLN A 158 -22.48 -2.63 3.31
N SER A 159 -21.34 -2.02 2.97
CA SER A 159 -21.13 -1.32 1.70
C SER A 159 -20.80 -2.24 0.52
N GLN A 160 -20.87 -3.57 0.71
CA GLN A 160 -20.50 -4.60 -0.28
C GLN A 160 -19.07 -4.45 -0.83
N SER A 161 -18.19 -3.80 -0.08
CA SER A 161 -16.77 -3.65 -0.42
C SER A 161 -15.95 -4.84 0.07
N TYR A 162 -16.35 -5.44 1.19
CA TYR A 162 -15.79 -6.70 1.69
C TYR A 162 -16.70 -7.90 1.39
N ASP A 163 -16.07 -9.02 1.10
CA ASP A 163 -16.68 -10.33 0.97
C ASP A 163 -17.26 -10.80 2.31
N SER A 164 -18.53 -11.22 2.31
CA SER A 164 -19.25 -11.62 3.51
C SER A 164 -18.69 -12.85 4.21
N ARG A 165 -17.79 -13.63 3.57
CA ARG A 165 -17.07 -14.73 4.21
C ARG A 165 -16.29 -14.30 5.45
N ILE A 166 -15.89 -13.02 5.55
CA ILE A 166 -15.23 -12.50 6.76
C ILE A 166 -16.14 -12.58 8.00
N LEU A 167 -17.47 -12.61 7.82
CA LEU A 167 -18.44 -12.76 8.91
C LEU A 167 -18.53 -14.19 9.47
N THR A 168 -17.70 -15.11 8.99
CA THR A 168 -17.49 -16.41 9.65
C THR A 168 -16.82 -16.23 11.02
N TYR A 169 -16.12 -15.10 11.23
CA TYR A 169 -15.57 -14.70 12.52
C TYR A 169 -16.60 -13.89 13.30
N THR A 170 -16.75 -14.22 14.59
CA THR A 170 -17.61 -13.49 15.52
C THR A 170 -17.02 -12.12 15.87
N LEU A 171 -17.84 -11.26 16.50
CA LEU A 171 -17.38 -9.95 16.98
C LEU A 171 -16.17 -10.09 17.93
N ASP A 172 -16.23 -11.03 18.88
CA ASP A 172 -15.17 -11.26 19.85
C ASP A 172 -13.87 -11.71 19.18
N GLU A 173 -13.96 -12.57 18.16
CA GLU A 173 -12.81 -13.01 17.37
C GLU A 173 -12.19 -11.87 16.54
N LEU A 174 -13.01 -11.00 15.96
CA LEU A 174 -12.53 -9.81 15.24
C LEU A 174 -11.89 -8.78 16.18
N GLN A 175 -12.41 -8.63 17.40
CA GLN A 175 -11.82 -7.80 18.44
C GLN A 175 -10.47 -8.38 18.89
N ALA A 176 -10.39 -9.69 19.14
CA ALA A 176 -9.13 -10.37 19.46
C ALA A 176 -8.10 -10.23 18.33
N ALA A 177 -8.53 -10.30 17.07
CA ALA A 177 -7.67 -10.09 15.91
C ALA A 177 -7.20 -8.63 15.77
N SER A 178 -8.02 -7.66 16.19
CA SER A 178 -7.66 -6.24 16.20
C SER A 178 -6.44 -5.96 17.06
N GLU A 179 -6.26 -6.69 18.17
CA GLU A 179 -5.10 -6.56 19.07
C GLU A 179 -3.78 -7.01 18.43
N TRP A 180 -3.83 -7.72 17.30
CA TRP A 180 -2.61 -8.12 16.59
C TRP A 180 -2.06 -7.00 15.73
N ILE A 181 -2.89 -6.03 15.35
CA ILE A 181 -2.51 -4.94 14.44
C ILE A 181 -1.33 -4.17 15.04
N ASN A 182 -0.22 -4.15 14.30
CA ASN A 182 0.92 -3.31 14.63
C ASN A 182 1.11 -2.22 13.55
N PRO A 183 0.72 -0.95 13.84
CA PRO A 183 0.89 0.17 12.91
C PRO A 183 2.34 0.45 12.51
N ASP A 184 3.31 0.06 13.34
CA ASP A 184 4.73 0.33 13.08
C ASP A 184 5.23 -0.39 11.82
N TRP A 185 4.60 -1.51 11.45
CA TRP A 185 4.93 -2.24 10.22
C TRP A 185 4.55 -1.49 8.93
N ASP A 186 3.78 -0.41 9.02
CA ASP A 186 3.54 0.47 7.88
C ASP A 186 4.77 1.32 7.54
N MET A 187 5.72 1.49 8.48
CA MET A 187 6.92 2.32 8.31
C MET A 187 8.00 1.67 7.43
N ASP A 188 7.85 0.38 7.12
CA ASP A 188 8.79 -0.43 6.35
C ASP A 188 8.60 -0.29 4.83
N TYR A 189 7.58 0.43 4.36
CA TYR A 189 7.40 0.68 2.93
C TYR A 189 8.29 1.84 2.47
N ASP A 190 9.07 1.60 1.41
CA ASP A 190 9.61 2.72 0.64
C ASP A 190 8.50 3.45 -0.12
N TYR A 191 8.82 4.61 -0.68
CA TYR A 191 7.83 5.43 -1.38
C TYR A 191 7.13 4.69 -2.52
N ALA A 192 7.87 3.94 -3.34
CA ALA A 192 7.29 3.18 -4.45
C ALA A 192 6.31 2.11 -3.95
N GLY A 193 6.68 1.37 -2.91
CA GLY A 193 5.84 0.39 -2.25
C GLY A 193 4.59 1.01 -1.61
N ALA A 194 4.74 2.14 -0.91
CA ALA A 194 3.63 2.84 -0.27
C ALA A 194 2.62 3.39 -1.30
N VAL A 195 3.11 3.99 -2.39
CA VAL A 195 2.27 4.46 -3.49
C VAL A 195 1.55 3.29 -4.16
N LEU A 196 2.27 2.20 -4.47
CA LEU A 196 1.67 1.02 -5.09
C LEU A 196 0.58 0.41 -4.20
N LEU A 197 0.85 0.25 -2.91
CA LEU A 197 -0.11 -0.25 -1.92
C LEU A 197 -1.38 0.59 -1.89
N THR A 198 -1.22 1.90 -1.65
CA THR A 198 -2.35 2.82 -1.47
C THR A 198 -3.16 3.07 -2.73
N LYS A 199 -2.54 3.04 -3.92
CA LYS A 199 -3.23 3.34 -5.19
C LYS A 199 -3.85 2.12 -5.84
N ARG A 200 -3.29 0.93 -5.63
CA ARG A 200 -3.68 -0.27 -6.38
C ARG A 200 -4.27 -1.39 -5.53
N TYR A 201 -3.95 -1.46 -4.25
CA TYR A 201 -4.27 -2.63 -3.41
C TYR A 201 -5.22 -2.34 -2.25
N LEU A 202 -5.21 -1.12 -1.72
CA LEU A 202 -6.17 -0.73 -0.68
C LEU A 202 -7.50 -0.32 -1.31
N LEU A 203 -8.58 -0.73 -0.66
CA LEU A 203 -9.90 -0.19 -0.92
C LEU A 203 -10.03 1.22 -0.31
N PRO A 204 -11.00 2.05 -0.75
CA PRO A 204 -11.26 3.34 -0.13
C PRO A 204 -11.41 3.20 1.39
N ASP A 205 -10.91 4.13 2.20
CA ASP A 205 -10.98 4.13 3.68
C ASP A 205 -10.44 2.86 4.39
N GLU A 206 -9.58 2.09 3.72
CA GLU A 206 -8.88 0.95 4.28
C GLU A 206 -7.44 1.33 4.68
N LEU A 207 -6.98 0.90 5.85
CA LEU A 207 -5.59 1.05 6.25
C LEU A 207 -4.76 -0.21 5.92
N PRO A 208 -3.43 -0.08 5.70
CA PRO A 208 -2.58 -1.20 5.34
C PRO A 208 -2.74 -2.43 6.24
N GLN A 209 -2.61 -2.28 7.56
CA GLN A 209 -2.67 -3.43 8.46
C GLN A 209 -4.06 -4.07 8.52
N GLU A 210 -5.13 -3.28 8.34
CA GLU A 210 -6.50 -3.81 8.25
C GLU A 210 -6.67 -4.66 6.98
N ALA A 211 -6.13 -4.21 5.85
CA ALA A 211 -6.15 -4.96 4.60
C ALA A 211 -5.39 -6.29 4.73
N LEU A 212 -4.19 -6.25 5.30
CA LEU A 212 -3.35 -7.44 5.49
C LEU A 212 -3.97 -8.42 6.49
N LEU A 213 -4.52 -7.93 7.60
CA LEU A 213 -5.24 -8.75 8.58
C LEU A 213 -6.47 -9.42 7.96
N THR A 214 -7.27 -8.66 7.22
CA THR A 214 -8.46 -9.20 6.55
C THR A 214 -8.09 -10.27 5.53
N CYS A 215 -7.01 -10.09 4.77
CA CYS A 215 -6.48 -11.14 3.90
C CYS A 215 -6.10 -12.39 4.69
N ALA A 216 -5.39 -12.25 5.81
CA ALA A 216 -4.97 -13.37 6.64
C ALA A 216 -6.17 -14.14 7.23
N LEU A 217 -7.18 -13.43 7.73
CA LEU A 217 -8.43 -14.02 8.23
C LEU A 217 -9.17 -14.77 7.11
N LEU A 218 -9.25 -14.21 5.91
CA LEU A 218 -9.88 -14.88 4.77
C LEU A 218 -9.08 -16.09 4.29
N LEU A 219 -7.74 -16.03 4.28
CA LEU A 219 -6.91 -17.20 3.95
C LEU A 219 -7.15 -18.36 4.93
N ALA A 220 -7.30 -18.05 6.21
CA ALA A 220 -7.56 -19.05 7.25
C ALA A 220 -9.04 -19.49 7.33
N HIS A 221 -9.98 -18.89 6.61
CA HIS A 221 -11.42 -19.07 6.87
C HIS A 221 -11.91 -20.53 6.76
N ARG A 222 -11.16 -21.39 6.04
CA ARG A 222 -11.48 -22.82 5.86
C ARG A 222 -10.80 -23.74 6.87
N GLU A 223 -9.94 -23.20 7.73
CA GLU A 223 -9.33 -23.95 8.82
C GLU A 223 -10.39 -24.37 9.85
N ALA A 224 -10.08 -25.44 10.58
CA ALA A 224 -10.94 -25.95 11.66
C ALA A 224 -11.23 -24.83 12.68
N PRO A 225 -12.48 -24.69 13.18
CA PRO A 225 -12.87 -23.54 14.02
C PRO A 225 -11.96 -23.29 15.22
N ASP A 226 -11.46 -24.35 15.85
CA ASP A 226 -10.56 -24.32 17.02
C ASP A 226 -9.14 -23.85 16.69
N GLU A 227 -8.68 -24.01 15.45
CA GLU A 227 -7.33 -23.63 15.00
C GLU A 227 -7.34 -22.39 14.08
N ARG A 228 -8.51 -21.93 13.65
CA ARG A 228 -8.68 -20.89 12.64
C ARG A 228 -7.97 -19.58 12.99
N LEU A 229 -8.21 -19.04 14.20
CA LEU A 229 -7.58 -17.80 14.63
C LEU A 229 -6.06 -17.93 14.78
N LYS A 230 -5.58 -19.09 15.23
CA LYS A 230 -4.15 -19.37 15.35
C LYS A 230 -3.46 -19.32 13.99
N TRP A 231 -4.07 -19.90 12.95
CA TRP A 231 -3.56 -19.79 11.58
C TRP A 231 -3.69 -18.38 11.02
N ALA A 232 -4.81 -17.69 11.23
CA ALA A 232 -4.99 -16.31 10.81
C ALA A 232 -3.90 -15.39 11.38
N LYS A 233 -3.58 -15.52 12.68
CA LYS A 233 -2.50 -14.75 13.31
C LYS A 233 -1.14 -15.03 12.66
N ARG A 234 -0.80 -16.31 12.45
CA ARG A 234 0.46 -16.69 11.79
C ARG A 234 0.57 -16.17 10.37
N PHE A 235 -0.52 -16.20 9.60
CA PHE A 235 -0.57 -15.61 8.27
C PHE A 235 -0.40 -14.10 8.33
N TYR A 236 -1.12 -13.42 9.23
CA TYR A 236 -1.02 -11.97 9.39
C TYR A 236 0.41 -11.55 9.72
N GLU A 237 1.04 -12.15 10.73
CA GLU A 237 2.43 -11.84 11.10
C GLU A 237 3.38 -12.10 9.92
N ALA A 238 3.25 -13.22 9.22
CA ALA A 238 4.11 -13.52 8.08
C ALA A 238 3.96 -12.52 6.92
N ILE A 239 2.72 -12.09 6.63
CA ILE A 239 2.41 -11.14 5.56
C ILE A 239 2.85 -9.73 5.97
N ALA A 240 2.47 -9.29 7.17
CA ALA A 240 2.69 -7.93 7.65
C ALA A 240 4.16 -7.63 7.95
N THR A 241 4.95 -8.63 8.41
CA THR A 241 6.40 -8.51 8.51
C THR A 241 7.13 -8.84 7.20
N ARG A 242 6.41 -8.91 6.07
CA ARG A 242 6.96 -9.13 4.72
C ARG A 242 7.80 -10.42 4.55
N LYS A 243 7.60 -11.42 5.41
CA LYS A 243 8.20 -12.76 5.25
C LYS A 243 7.52 -13.52 4.10
N VAL A 244 6.26 -13.19 3.84
CA VAL A 244 5.47 -13.71 2.72
C VAL A 244 4.87 -12.54 1.97
N SER A 245 5.06 -12.52 0.64
CA SER A 245 4.39 -11.57 -0.24
C SER A 245 3.19 -12.24 -0.90
N LEU A 246 2.04 -11.57 -0.88
CA LEU A 246 0.84 -12.04 -1.57
C LEU A 246 0.89 -11.63 -3.05
N ALA A 247 0.45 -12.53 -3.92
CA ALA A 247 0.28 -12.19 -5.33
C ALA A 247 -0.76 -11.07 -5.50
N THR A 248 -0.58 -10.24 -6.53
CA THR A 248 -1.49 -9.13 -6.91
C THR A 248 -2.99 -9.51 -6.83
N PRO A 249 -3.48 -10.62 -7.45
CA PRO A 249 -4.90 -10.95 -7.39
C PRO A 249 -5.38 -11.28 -5.96
N ILE A 250 -4.54 -11.87 -5.12
CA ILE A 250 -4.90 -12.16 -3.73
C ILE A 250 -4.99 -10.84 -2.96
N LEU A 251 -3.96 -9.99 -3.05
CA LEU A 251 -3.91 -8.74 -2.30
C LEU A 251 -5.00 -7.74 -2.72
N ALA A 252 -5.36 -7.70 -4.01
CA ALA A 252 -6.41 -6.81 -4.51
C ALA A 252 -7.82 -7.38 -4.34
N ASN A 253 -8.01 -8.69 -4.58
CA ASN A 253 -9.34 -9.25 -4.82
C ASN A 253 -9.82 -10.21 -3.72
N LEU A 254 -8.96 -10.73 -2.84
CA LEU A 254 -9.38 -11.70 -1.81
C LEU A 254 -10.48 -11.13 -0.91
N ARG A 255 -10.37 -9.84 -0.59
CA ARG A 255 -11.33 -9.13 0.26
C ARG A 255 -12.58 -8.69 -0.50
N VAL A 256 -12.56 -8.68 -1.83
CA VAL A 256 -13.64 -8.11 -2.65
C VAL A 256 -14.62 -9.21 -3.07
N PRO A 257 -15.95 -8.99 -2.96
CA PRO A 257 -16.94 -9.97 -3.41
C PRO A 257 -16.76 -10.37 -4.88
N GLY A 258 -16.71 -11.67 -5.17
CA GLY A 258 -16.57 -12.18 -6.54
C GLY A 258 -15.20 -11.94 -7.18
N GLY A 259 -14.21 -11.53 -6.38
CA GLY A 259 -12.85 -11.27 -6.86
C GLY A 259 -12.11 -12.52 -7.37
N SER A 260 -11.46 -12.42 -8.53
CA SER A 260 -10.61 -13.50 -9.06
C SER A 260 -9.27 -13.56 -8.32
N LEU A 261 -8.92 -14.73 -7.78
CA LEU A 261 -7.67 -14.95 -7.03
C LEU A 261 -6.54 -15.52 -7.89
N SER A 262 -6.86 -15.99 -9.09
CA SER A 262 -5.90 -16.60 -10.02
C SER A 262 -5.50 -15.60 -11.10
N SER A 263 -4.20 -15.46 -11.33
CA SER A 263 -3.64 -14.57 -12.36
C SER A 263 -3.03 -15.29 -13.55
N CYS A 264 -2.68 -16.58 -13.44
CA CYS A 264 -1.93 -17.29 -14.47
C CYS A 264 -2.69 -18.55 -14.90
N PHE A 265 -2.95 -18.66 -16.19
CA PHE A 265 -3.71 -19.74 -16.79
C PHE A 265 -2.92 -20.36 -17.94
N ILE A 266 -3.14 -21.67 -18.16
CA ILE A 266 -2.59 -22.39 -19.30
C ILE A 266 -3.77 -22.98 -20.05
N ALA A 267 -3.84 -22.69 -21.35
CA ALA A 267 -4.79 -23.32 -22.27
C ALA A 267 -4.01 -24.12 -23.33
N ALA A 268 -4.66 -25.12 -23.92
CA ALA A 268 -4.07 -25.93 -24.98
C ALA A 268 -5.05 -26.02 -26.14
N MET A 269 -4.56 -25.68 -27.33
CA MET A 269 -5.32 -25.66 -28.55
C MET A 269 -5.11 -26.97 -29.30
N ASP A 270 -6.21 -27.68 -29.59
CA ASP A 270 -6.18 -28.90 -30.42
C ASP A 270 -6.36 -28.56 -31.90
N ASP A 271 -5.97 -29.50 -32.77
CA ASP A 271 -5.92 -29.32 -34.23
C ASP A 271 -7.29 -29.49 -34.92
N ASN A 272 -8.30 -28.77 -34.40
CA ASN A 272 -9.64 -28.66 -34.96
C ASN A 272 -10.22 -27.26 -34.71
N LEU A 273 -11.17 -26.85 -35.56
CA LEU A 273 -11.67 -25.48 -35.58
C LEU A 273 -12.41 -25.11 -34.29
N GLU A 274 -13.15 -26.07 -33.73
CA GLU A 274 -13.92 -25.95 -32.50
C GLU A 274 -13.01 -25.60 -31.31
N SER A 275 -11.96 -26.40 -31.09
CA SER A 275 -10.97 -26.17 -30.03
C SER A 275 -10.21 -24.86 -30.21
N ILE A 276 -9.87 -24.50 -31.45
CA ILE A 276 -9.20 -23.24 -31.76
C ILE A 276 -10.04 -22.04 -31.29
N PHE A 277 -11.31 -21.98 -31.69
CA PHE A 277 -12.17 -20.85 -31.34
C PHE A 277 -12.63 -20.89 -29.87
N GLU A 278 -12.81 -22.06 -29.27
CA GLU A 278 -13.07 -22.20 -27.84
C GLU A 278 -11.88 -21.67 -27.02
N THR A 279 -10.65 -22.06 -27.37
CA THR A 279 -9.43 -21.57 -26.71
C THR A 279 -9.26 -20.06 -26.81
N ILE A 280 -9.57 -19.47 -27.98
CA ILE A 280 -9.58 -18.01 -28.17
C ILE A 280 -10.65 -17.35 -27.30
N THR A 281 -11.85 -17.93 -27.23
CA THR A 281 -12.97 -17.44 -26.40
C THR A 281 -12.61 -17.48 -24.92
N ASP A 282 -12.02 -18.56 -24.44
CA ASP A 282 -11.61 -18.70 -23.05
C ASP A 282 -10.44 -17.77 -22.71
N THR A 283 -9.50 -17.58 -23.63
CA THR A 283 -8.43 -16.56 -23.54
C THR A 283 -9.02 -15.16 -23.35
N ALA A 284 -10.07 -14.82 -24.09
CA ALA A 284 -10.79 -13.56 -23.94
C ALA A 284 -11.47 -13.45 -22.57
N ARG A 285 -12.18 -14.50 -22.12
CA ARG A 285 -12.86 -14.52 -20.81
C ARG A 285 -11.90 -14.41 -19.63
N ILE A 286 -10.76 -15.09 -19.71
CA ILE A 286 -9.70 -15.04 -18.70
C ILE A 286 -9.09 -13.63 -18.66
N SER A 287 -8.75 -13.07 -19.83
CA SER A 287 -8.17 -11.73 -19.95
C SER A 287 -9.11 -10.64 -19.43
N LYS A 288 -10.42 -10.78 -19.67
CA LYS A 288 -11.45 -9.85 -19.15
C LYS A 288 -11.38 -9.68 -17.64
N ASN A 289 -11.02 -10.75 -16.91
CA ASN A 289 -10.91 -10.75 -15.45
C ASN A 289 -9.48 -10.47 -14.95
N GLY A 290 -8.60 -9.94 -15.80
CA GLY A 290 -7.22 -9.59 -15.43
C GLY A 290 -6.24 -10.77 -15.36
N GLY A 291 -6.64 -11.95 -15.86
CA GLY A 291 -5.76 -13.11 -15.96
C GLY A 291 -4.80 -13.02 -17.14
N GLY A 292 -3.55 -13.43 -16.94
CA GLY A 292 -2.61 -13.75 -18.01
C GLY A 292 -2.77 -15.21 -18.44
N VAL A 293 -2.71 -15.47 -19.74
CA VAL A 293 -2.88 -16.82 -20.29
C VAL A 293 -1.73 -17.19 -21.22
N GLY A 294 -1.13 -18.35 -20.99
CA GLY A 294 -0.24 -19.02 -21.92
C GLY A 294 -1.02 -20.04 -22.74
N VAL A 295 -0.96 -19.96 -24.06
CA VAL A 295 -1.66 -20.89 -24.95
C VAL A 295 -0.67 -21.81 -25.65
N ASN A 296 -0.80 -23.12 -25.40
CA ASN A 296 -0.04 -24.13 -26.13
C ASN A 296 -0.67 -24.40 -27.50
N VAL A 297 0.06 -24.05 -28.56
CA VAL A 297 -0.36 -24.22 -29.97
C VAL A 297 0.40 -25.33 -30.70
N SER A 298 1.20 -26.14 -29.98
CA SER A 298 2.07 -27.16 -30.58
C SER A 298 1.35 -28.27 -31.34
N ARG A 299 0.04 -28.48 -31.06
CA ARG A 299 -0.76 -29.51 -31.72
C ARG A 299 -1.28 -29.07 -33.09
N ILE A 300 -1.30 -27.77 -33.37
CA ILE A 300 -1.77 -27.23 -34.64
C ILE A 300 -0.88 -27.72 -35.77
N ARG A 301 -1.50 -28.28 -36.81
CA ARG A 301 -0.79 -28.80 -37.99
C ARG A 301 0.03 -27.71 -38.69
N ALA A 302 1.19 -28.10 -39.21
CA ALA A 302 2.10 -27.19 -39.91
C ALA A 302 1.52 -26.65 -41.23
N THR A 303 2.11 -25.57 -41.74
CA THR A 303 1.82 -25.03 -43.08
C THR A 303 2.02 -26.11 -44.15
N GLY A 304 1.11 -26.19 -45.11
CA GLY A 304 1.14 -27.22 -46.16
C GLY A 304 0.55 -28.58 -45.76
N SER A 305 0.14 -28.76 -44.50
CA SER A 305 -0.57 -29.97 -44.08
C SER A 305 -1.91 -30.14 -44.80
N TRP A 306 -2.39 -31.38 -44.87
CA TRP A 306 -3.66 -31.71 -45.51
C TRP A 306 -4.85 -31.16 -44.70
N VAL A 307 -5.88 -30.70 -45.41
CA VAL A 307 -7.15 -30.25 -44.80
C VAL A 307 -8.29 -30.81 -45.63
N MET A 308 -9.18 -31.58 -45.00
CA MET A 308 -10.34 -32.20 -45.69
C MET A 308 -9.96 -32.94 -46.98
N GLY A 309 -8.85 -33.69 -46.95
CA GLY A 309 -8.33 -34.44 -48.10
C GLY A 309 -7.62 -33.60 -49.17
N LYS A 310 -7.50 -32.27 -49.01
CA LYS A 310 -6.77 -31.40 -49.94
C LYS A 310 -5.31 -31.26 -49.49
N PRO A 311 -4.32 -31.64 -50.32
CA PRO A 311 -2.90 -31.45 -50.01
C PRO A 311 -2.51 -29.96 -50.04
N ASN A 312 -1.49 -29.56 -49.28
CA ASN A 312 -0.95 -28.19 -49.24
C ASN A 312 -1.97 -27.09 -48.87
N ALA A 313 -2.98 -27.42 -48.07
CA ALA A 313 -4.11 -26.53 -47.78
C ALA A 313 -3.98 -25.75 -46.45
N SER A 314 -3.27 -26.27 -45.45
CA SER A 314 -3.15 -25.59 -44.14
C SER A 314 -2.27 -24.34 -44.21
N GLY A 315 -2.74 -23.23 -43.62
CA GLY A 315 -1.95 -22.02 -43.40
C GLY A 315 -0.95 -22.11 -42.24
N GLY A 316 -0.99 -23.19 -41.46
CA GLY A 316 -0.15 -23.39 -40.27
C GLY A 316 -0.61 -22.62 -39.04
N VAL A 317 0.29 -22.45 -38.08
CA VAL A 317 -0.02 -21.89 -36.75
C VAL A 317 -0.11 -20.35 -36.70
N ILE A 318 0.57 -19.66 -37.63
CA ILE A 318 0.72 -18.20 -37.60
C ILE A 318 -0.63 -17.46 -37.63
N PRO A 319 -1.61 -17.81 -38.48
CA PRO A 319 -2.91 -17.13 -38.49
C PRO A 319 -3.66 -17.23 -37.16
N TRP A 320 -3.57 -18.38 -36.48
CA TRP A 320 -4.22 -18.60 -35.19
C TRP A 320 -3.56 -17.81 -34.06
N ILE A 321 -2.23 -17.72 -34.07
CA ILE A 321 -1.48 -16.84 -33.15
C ILE A 321 -1.87 -15.38 -33.36
N LYS A 322 -2.07 -14.95 -34.61
CA LYS A 322 -2.52 -13.59 -34.90
C LYS A 322 -3.91 -13.31 -34.31
N LEU A 323 -4.83 -14.27 -34.37
CA LEU A 323 -6.14 -14.13 -33.72
C LEU A 323 -6.03 -14.05 -32.20
N LEU A 324 -5.16 -14.84 -31.56
CA LEU A 324 -4.88 -14.74 -30.13
C LEU A 324 -4.29 -13.36 -29.77
N ASN A 325 -3.36 -12.84 -30.57
CA ASN A 325 -2.78 -11.50 -30.40
C ASN A 325 -3.85 -10.41 -30.47
N ASP A 326 -4.67 -10.43 -31.53
CA ASP A 326 -5.69 -9.41 -31.73
C ASP A 326 -6.78 -9.49 -30.64
N THR A 327 -7.07 -10.69 -30.15
CA THR A 327 -7.93 -10.91 -28.97
C THR A 327 -7.34 -10.28 -27.70
N ALA A 328 -6.04 -10.48 -27.46
CA ALA A 328 -5.35 -9.93 -26.29
C ALA A 328 -5.30 -8.39 -26.33
N ILE A 329 -5.18 -7.79 -27.52
CA ILE A 329 -5.26 -6.33 -27.70
C ILE A 329 -6.69 -5.82 -27.49
N ALA A 330 -7.68 -6.54 -28.00
CA ALA A 330 -9.09 -6.12 -27.90
C ALA A 330 -9.64 -6.22 -26.46
N VAL A 331 -9.23 -7.24 -25.71
CA VAL A 331 -9.67 -7.45 -24.33
C VAL A 331 -8.67 -6.85 -23.36
N ASN A 332 -8.87 -5.56 -23.05
CA ASN A 332 -8.13 -4.93 -21.97
C ASN A 332 -8.46 -5.61 -20.64
N GLN A 333 -7.41 -5.87 -19.85
CA GLN A 333 -7.54 -6.31 -18.47
C GLN A 333 -8.20 -5.18 -17.70
N GLY A 334 -9.51 -5.25 -17.52
CA GLY A 334 -10.32 -4.24 -16.86
C GLY A 334 -9.75 -3.95 -15.47
N LYS A 335 -9.10 -2.80 -15.35
CA LYS A 335 -8.86 -2.09 -14.11
C LYS A 335 -9.53 -0.74 -14.24
#